data_AF-A0AAV5TDK5-F1
#
_entry.id   AF-A0AAV5TDK5-F1
#
_cell.length_a   1.000
_cell.length_b   1.000
_cell.length_c   1.000
_cell.angle_alpha   90.00
_cell.angle_beta   90.00
_cell.angle_gamma   90.00
#
_symmetry.space_group_name_H-M   'P 1'
#
loop_
_entity.id
_entity.type
_entity.pdbx_description
1 polymer ?
#
loop_
_entity_poly.entity_id
_entity_poly.type
_entity_poly.pdbx_seq_one_letter_code
_entity_poly.pdbx_strand_id
1 'polypeptide(L)'
;MVNEWIYCFLIRVYPLSPYPALHCGGILCGIGIHPQILLTILATGVVIVNPSFEYLILVMHQKLVINTTGKGKTCTCRTQNVMMTSLSLLMIFNIAGFGFFGRLCAKPDEILSRPELAWLAAKGGEVFSLRGCGRSGKFRVW
;
A
#
# COMPACT_ATOMS: atom_id res chain seq x y z
N MET A 1 10.86 5.17 14.52
CA MET A 1 12.11 4.39 14.47
C MET A 1 11.90 2.88 14.56
N VAL A 2 11.39 2.29 15.65
CA VAL A 2 11.25 0.80 15.73
C VAL A 2 10.35 0.24 14.62
N ASN A 3 9.22 0.87 14.33
CA ASN A 3 8.33 0.45 13.23
C ASN A 3 9.03 0.49 11.87
N GLU A 4 9.84 1.52 11.58
CA GLU A 4 10.56 1.62 10.31
C GLU A 4 11.58 0.49 10.16
N TRP A 5 12.29 0.13 11.23
CA TRP A 5 13.18 -1.02 11.22
C TRP A 5 12.44 -2.33 10.95
N ILE A 6 11.27 -2.51 11.59
CA ILE A 6 10.45 -3.68 11.35
C ILE A 6 10.00 -3.75 9.89
N TYR A 7 9.45 -2.67 9.33
CA TYR A 7 9.02 -2.66 7.94
C TYR A 7 10.18 -2.70 6.94
N CYS A 8 11.36 -2.16 7.25
CA CYS A 8 12.47 -2.15 6.31
C CYS A 8 13.24 -3.47 6.25
N PHE A 9 13.33 -4.20 7.36
CA PHE A 9 14.14 -5.43 7.45
C PHE A 9 13.32 -6.72 7.44
N LEU A 10 12.14 -6.76 8.08
CA LEU A 10 11.33 -7.97 8.14
C LEU A 10 10.49 -8.17 6.87
N ILE A 11 9.90 -7.10 6.34
CA ILE A 11 8.96 -7.16 5.18
C ILE A 11 9.25 -6.03 4.20
N ARG A 12 10.09 -6.30 3.20
CA ARG A 12 10.48 -5.29 2.20
C ARG A 12 9.62 -5.41 0.94
N VAL A 13 8.60 -4.57 0.83
CA VAL A 13 7.69 -4.57 -0.32
C VAL A 13 8.11 -3.53 -1.35
N TYR A 14 8.21 -3.97 -2.61
CA TYR A 14 8.51 -3.15 -3.77
C TYR A 14 7.34 -3.19 -4.75
N PRO A 15 6.62 -2.08 -4.95
CA PRO A 15 5.64 -2.00 -6.03
C PRO A 15 6.35 -2.06 -7.38
N LEU A 16 5.96 -3.03 -8.21
CA LEU A 16 6.55 -3.26 -9.52
C LEU A 16 5.83 -2.41 -10.57
N SER A 17 5.95 -1.09 -10.53
CA SER A 17 5.42 -0.24 -11.61
C SER A 17 6.09 -0.58 -12.96
N PRO A 18 5.36 -0.73 -14.07
CA PRO A 18 3.92 -0.46 -14.29
C PRO A 18 2.98 -1.66 -14.05
N TYR A 19 3.51 -2.78 -13.58
CA TYR A 19 2.75 -4.00 -13.34
C TYR A 19 1.89 -3.85 -12.06
N PRO A 20 0.67 -4.42 -12.02
CA PRO A 20 -0.16 -4.48 -10.82
C PRO A 20 0.35 -5.58 -9.87
N ALA A 21 1.65 -5.57 -9.60
CA ALA A 21 2.36 -6.58 -8.84
C ALA A 21 3.24 -5.95 -7.75
N LEU A 22 3.45 -6.69 -6.67
CA LEU A 22 4.23 -6.32 -5.50
C LEU A 22 5.28 -7.40 -5.30
N HIS A 23 6.55 -7.04 -5.33
CA HIS A 23 7.62 -7.95 -4.93
C HIS A 23 7.85 -7.82 -3.43
N CYS A 24 7.81 -8.93 -2.69
CA CYS A 24 8.26 -8.94 -1.32
C CYS A 24 9.61 -9.65 -1.16
N GLY A 25 10.55 -8.95 -0.53
CA GLY A 25 11.77 -9.51 0.03
C GLY A 25 11.81 -9.39 1.56
N GLY A 26 12.84 -9.97 2.18
CA GLY A 26 13.02 -9.97 3.63
C GLY A 26 12.70 -11.31 4.28
N ILE A 27 12.93 -11.39 5.59
CA ILE A 27 12.91 -12.67 6.33
C ILE A 27 11.51 -13.29 6.33
N LEU A 28 10.44 -12.51 6.59
CA LEU A 28 9.09 -13.07 6.61
C LEU A 28 8.63 -13.59 5.25
N CYS A 29 9.12 -12.98 4.16
CA CYS A 29 8.76 -13.39 2.80
C CYS A 29 9.50 -14.67 2.37
N GLY A 30 10.62 -15.02 3.02
CA GLY A 30 11.31 -16.29 2.79
C GLY A 30 10.75 -17.50 3.55
N ILE A 31 9.86 -17.29 4.53
CA ILE A 31 9.31 -18.38 5.38
C ILE A 31 8.14 -19.12 4.69
N GLY A 32 7.70 -18.68 3.51
CA GLY A 32 6.59 -19.30 2.78
C GLY A 32 5.21 -19.02 3.39
N ILE A 33 5.06 -17.88 4.07
CA ILE A 33 3.77 -17.43 4.60
C ILE A 33 2.84 -17.10 3.42
N HIS A 34 1.57 -17.49 3.55
CA HIS A 34 0.59 -17.21 2.50
C HIS A 34 0.51 -15.68 2.23
N PRO A 35 0.67 -15.23 0.98
CA PRO A 35 0.79 -13.81 0.64
C PRO A 35 -0.37 -12.94 1.08
N GLN A 36 -1.58 -13.50 1.07
CA GLN A 36 -2.76 -12.78 1.52
C GLN A 36 -2.60 -12.31 2.96
N ILE A 37 -2.04 -13.16 3.82
CA ILE A 37 -1.81 -12.85 5.23
C ILE A 37 -0.77 -11.75 5.32
N LEU A 38 0.32 -11.88 4.58
CA LEU A 38 1.41 -10.90 4.57
C LEU A 38 0.95 -9.52 4.07
N LEU A 39 0.23 -9.45 2.95
CA LEU A 39 -0.34 -8.22 2.40
C LEU A 39 -1.37 -7.60 3.36
N THR A 40 -2.17 -8.43 4.03
CA THR A 40 -3.15 -7.97 5.03
C THR A 40 -2.45 -7.36 6.25
N ILE A 41 -1.38 -8.00 6.75
CA ILE A 41 -0.57 -7.47 7.86
C ILE A 41 0.05 -6.13 7.48
N LEU A 42 0.65 -6.05 6.29
CA LEU A 42 1.25 -4.81 5.78
C LEU A 42 0.21 -3.70 5.64
N ALA A 43 -0.92 -4.00 4.99
CA ALA A 43 -2.02 -3.05 4.80
C ALA A 43 -2.56 -2.56 6.15
N THR A 44 -2.73 -3.46 7.12
CA THR A 44 -3.15 -3.11 8.49
C THR A 44 -2.18 -2.15 9.14
N GLY A 45 -0.88 -2.40 9.01
CA GLY A 45 0.18 -1.53 9.50
C GLY A 45 0.08 -0.10 8.96
N VAL A 46 -0.08 0.04 7.64
CA VAL A 46 -0.23 1.35 6.97
C VAL A 46 -1.53 2.05 7.39
N VAL A 47 -2.62 1.31 7.47
CA VAL A 47 -3.96 1.84 7.80
C VAL A 47 -4.06 2.27 9.26
N ILE A 48 -3.28 1.71 10.18
CA ILE A 48 -3.26 2.19 11.56
C ILE A 48 -2.57 3.55 11.67
N VAL A 49 -1.50 3.78 10.90
CA VAL A 49 -0.67 4.99 11.03
C VAL A 49 -1.21 6.16 10.19
N ASN A 50 -1.75 5.87 9.00
CA ASN A 50 -2.21 6.91 8.07
C ASN A 50 -3.29 7.84 8.65
N PRO A 51 -4.37 7.34 9.29
CA PRO A 51 -5.42 8.20 9.84
C PRO A 51 -4.88 9.20 10.87
N SER A 52 -3.93 8.79 11.71
CA SER A 52 -3.31 9.70 12.67
C SER A 52 -2.56 10.84 11.98
N PHE A 53 -1.83 10.54 10.91
CA PHE A 53 -1.10 11.55 10.14
C PHE A 53 -2.03 12.48 9.36
N GLU A 54 -3.05 11.94 8.70
CA GLU A 54 -4.07 12.71 7.98
C GLU A 54 -4.85 13.64 8.91
N TYR A 55 -5.18 13.17 10.13
CA TYR A 55 -5.80 14.01 11.15
C TYR A 55 -4.90 15.19 11.54
N LEU A 56 -3.60 14.95 11.74
CA LEU A 56 -2.64 16.02 12.04
C LEU A 56 -2.55 17.04 10.89
N ILE A 57 -2.49 16.58 9.63
CA ILE A 57 -2.50 17.47 8.46
C ILE A 57 -3.77 18.30 8.43
N LEU A 58 -4.94 17.71 8.68
CA LEU A 58 -6.22 18.42 8.71
C LEU A 58 -6.22 19.52 9.78
N VAL A 59 -5.74 19.23 10.99
CA VAL A 59 -5.64 20.22 12.08
C VAL A 59 -4.67 21.34 11.71
N MET A 60 -3.52 21.03 11.11
CA MET A 60 -2.56 22.04 10.66
C MET A 60 -3.15 22.91 9.54
N HIS A 61 -3.84 22.29 8.59
CA HIS A 61 -4.49 22.99 7.50
C HIS A 61 -5.60 23.94 8.01
N GLN A 62 -6.40 23.50 8.99
CA GLN A 62 -7.39 24.37 9.62
C GLN A 62 -6.74 25.59 10.30
N LYS A 63 -5.65 25.40 11.05
CA LYS A 63 -4.92 26.51 11.68
C LYS A 63 -4.36 27.50 10.66
N LEU A 64 -3.86 27.00 9.53
CA LEU A 64 -3.35 27.85 8.44
C LEU A 64 -4.48 28.62 7.75
N VAL A 65 -5.62 27.97 7.52
CA VAL A 65 -6.77 28.56 6.84
C VAL A 65 -7.49 29.61 7.68
N ILE A 66 -7.54 29.46 9.01
CA ILE A 66 -8.15 30.45 9.92
C ILE A 66 -7.50 31.84 9.77
N ASN A 67 -6.20 31.89 9.47
CA ASN A 67 -5.48 33.15 9.25
C ASN A 67 -5.71 33.78 7.86
N THR A 68 -6.44 33.10 6.97
CA THR A 68 -6.75 33.62 5.64
C THR A 68 -8.12 34.29 5.63
N THR A 69 -8.18 35.57 5.28
CA THR A 69 -9.34 36.50 5.33
C THR A 69 -10.50 36.17 4.37
N GLY A 70 -11.00 34.93 4.35
CA GLY A 70 -12.12 34.48 3.52
C GLY A 70 -13.36 34.12 4.33
N LYS A 71 -14.51 34.77 4.04
CA LYS A 71 -15.82 34.67 4.75
C LYS A 71 -16.50 33.28 4.78
N GLY A 72 -15.84 32.19 4.38
CA GLY A 72 -16.48 30.88 4.22
C GLY A 72 -15.63 29.65 4.55
N LYS A 73 -14.56 29.79 5.33
CA LYS A 73 -13.53 28.73 5.46
C LYS A 73 -13.44 28.01 6.81
N THR A 74 -14.47 28.08 7.65
CA THR A 74 -14.53 27.27 8.87
C THR A 74 -15.15 25.90 8.55
N CYS A 75 -14.29 24.91 8.36
CA CYS A 75 -14.73 23.52 8.31
C CYS A 75 -15.24 23.13 9.71
N THR A 76 -16.54 22.95 9.87
CA THR A 76 -17.17 22.59 11.15
C THR A 76 -16.60 21.26 11.65
N CYS A 77 -16.44 21.09 12.98
CA CYS A 77 -15.99 19.81 13.58
C CYS A 77 -16.77 18.59 13.07
N ARG A 78 -18.07 18.78 12.75
CA ARG A 78 -18.92 17.75 12.12
C ARG A 78 -18.37 17.28 10.78
N THR A 79 -18.00 18.20 9.90
CA THR A 79 -17.45 17.89 8.58
C THR A 79 -16.11 17.17 8.70
N GLN A 80 -15.26 17.59 9.64
CA GLN A 80 -13.98 16.92 9.90
C GLN A 80 -14.18 15.49 10.41
N ASN A 81 -15.10 15.26 11.35
CA ASN A 81 -15.44 13.91 11.80
C ASN A 81 -15.97 13.05 10.65
N VAL A 82 -16.88 13.59 9.82
CA VAL A 82 -17.43 12.85 8.66
C VAL A 82 -16.31 12.47 7.69
N MET A 83 -15.42 13.41 7.35
CA MET A 83 -14.26 13.14 6.49
C MET A 83 -13.37 12.04 7.10
N MET A 84 -13.02 12.16 8.38
CA MET A 84 -12.14 11.22 9.05
C MET A 84 -12.73 9.81 9.16
N THR A 85 -14.02 9.72 9.49
CA THR A 85 -14.75 8.44 9.53
C THR A 85 -14.84 7.82 8.14
N SER A 86 -15.19 8.60 7.12
CA SER A 86 -15.29 8.09 5.75
C SER A 86 -13.95 7.57 5.22
N LEU A 87 -12.86 8.28 5.51
CA LEU A 87 -11.51 7.90 5.12
C LEU A 87 -11.05 6.64 5.85
N SER A 88 -11.30 6.55 7.15
CA SER A 88 -11.02 5.36 7.95
C SER A 88 -11.78 4.13 7.43
N LEU A 89 -13.06 4.28 7.09
CA LEU A 89 -13.86 3.20 6.50
C LEU A 89 -13.30 2.75 5.15
N LEU A 90 -12.95 3.70 4.26
CA LEU A 90 -12.34 3.40 2.96
C LEU A 90 -11.01 2.63 3.14
N MET A 91 -10.20 3.02 4.11
CA MET A 91 -8.94 2.37 4.42
C MET A 91 -9.13 0.95 4.98
N ILE A 92 -10.17 0.72 5.80
CA ILE A 92 -10.56 -0.63 6.25
C ILE A 92 -10.99 -1.50 5.06
N PHE A 93 -11.77 -0.96 4.14
CA PHE A 93 -12.14 -1.68 2.90
C PHE A 93 -10.91 -2.02 2.06
N ASN A 94 -9.88 -1.17 2.03
CA ASN A 94 -8.62 -1.49 1.35
C ASN A 94 -7.92 -2.72 1.98
N ILE A 95 -7.91 -2.86 3.31
CA ILE A 95 -7.37 -4.06 3.98
C ILE A 95 -8.11 -5.31 3.49
N ALA A 96 -9.45 -5.27 3.52
CA ALA A 96 -10.27 -6.38 3.05
C ALA A 96 -10.02 -6.69 1.56
N GLY A 97 -9.84 -5.66 0.74
CA GLY A 97 -9.47 -5.79 -0.67
C GLY A 97 -8.13 -6.50 -0.87
N PHE A 98 -7.09 -6.13 -0.13
CA PHE A 98 -5.79 -6.80 -0.19
C PHE A 98 -5.87 -8.26 0.28
N GLY A 99 -6.63 -8.54 1.33
CA GLY A 99 -6.82 -9.90 1.84
C GLY A 99 -7.58 -10.80 0.86
N PHE A 100 -8.62 -10.28 0.21
CA PHE A 100 -9.48 -11.07 -0.67
C PHE A 100 -8.94 -11.17 -2.11
N PHE A 101 -8.39 -10.09 -2.65
CA PHE A 101 -7.91 -10.01 -4.04
C PHE A 101 -6.41 -10.28 -4.18
N GLY A 102 -5.62 -10.23 -3.11
CA GLY A 102 -4.22 -10.65 -3.13
C GLY A 102 -4.14 -12.13 -3.52
N ARG A 103 -3.58 -12.44 -4.69
CA ARG A 103 -3.36 -13.83 -5.12
C ARG A 103 -1.90 -14.03 -5.51
N LEU A 104 -1.42 -15.26 -5.35
CA LEU A 104 -0.13 -15.67 -5.88
C LEU A 104 -0.13 -15.57 -7.39
N CYS A 105 0.98 -15.07 -7.90
CA CYS A 105 1.27 -15.13 -9.32
C CYS A 105 1.51 -16.61 -9.69
N ALA A 106 0.76 -17.15 -10.65
CA ALA A 106 0.98 -18.53 -11.11
C ALA A 106 2.32 -18.73 -11.84
N LYS A 107 2.90 -17.64 -12.36
CA LYS A 107 4.16 -17.64 -13.12
C LYS A 107 5.03 -16.44 -12.72
N PRO A 108 5.58 -16.42 -11.50
CA PRO A 108 6.42 -15.31 -11.03
C PRO A 108 7.70 -15.18 -11.87
N ASP A 109 8.25 -16.31 -12.33
CA ASP A 109 9.49 -16.36 -13.11
C ASP A 109 9.35 -15.67 -14.48
N GLU A 110 8.17 -15.74 -15.10
CA GLU A 110 7.90 -15.05 -16.37
C GLU A 110 8.00 -13.52 -16.19
N ILE A 111 7.53 -13.00 -15.06
CA ILE A 111 7.62 -11.57 -14.74
C ILE A 111 9.06 -11.19 -14.40
N LEU A 112 9.74 -12.00 -13.57
CA LEU A 112 11.11 -11.74 -13.14
C LEU A 112 12.15 -11.91 -14.26
N SER A 113 11.83 -12.67 -15.31
CA SER A 113 12.71 -12.86 -16.47
C SER A 113 12.89 -11.61 -17.34
N ARG A 114 12.09 -10.56 -17.12
CA ARG A 114 12.19 -9.32 -17.88
C ARG A 114 13.45 -8.54 -17.48
N PRO A 115 14.20 -7.96 -18.44
CA PRO A 115 15.48 -7.32 -18.16
C PRO A 115 15.35 -6.14 -17.19
N GLU A 116 14.22 -5.43 -17.19
CA GLU A 116 13.95 -4.35 -16.24
C GLU A 116 13.79 -4.81 -14.77
N LEU A 117 13.51 -6.09 -14.56
CA LEU A 117 13.30 -6.72 -13.26
C LEU A 117 14.45 -7.67 -12.86
N ALA A 118 15.49 -7.80 -13.68
CA ALA A 118 16.60 -8.72 -13.43
C ALA A 118 17.33 -8.45 -12.09
N TRP A 119 17.39 -7.18 -11.67
CA TRP A 119 17.97 -6.80 -10.39
C TRP A 119 17.14 -7.28 -9.18
N LEU A 120 15.83 -7.45 -9.34
CA LEU A 120 14.94 -8.02 -8.32
C LEU A 120 15.12 -9.53 -8.26
N ALA A 121 15.20 -10.19 -9.43
CA ALA A 121 15.47 -11.62 -9.50
C ALA A 121 16.77 -11.99 -8.76
N ALA A 122 17.81 -11.17 -8.89
CA ALA A 122 19.09 -11.37 -8.19
C ALA A 122 19.00 -11.25 -6.66
N LYS A 123 18.00 -10.54 -6.12
CA LYS A 123 17.82 -10.37 -4.67
C LYS A 123 17.03 -11.51 -4.01
N GLY A 124 16.34 -12.31 -4.82
CA GLY A 124 15.37 -13.28 -4.32
C GLY A 124 14.13 -12.61 -3.71
N GLY A 125 13.07 -13.40 -3.54
CA GLY A 125 11.80 -12.94 -3.00
C GLY A 125 10.62 -13.53 -3.76
N GLU A 126 9.42 -13.16 -3.32
CA GLU A 126 8.17 -13.60 -3.93
C GLU A 126 7.48 -12.44 -4.65
N VAL A 127 6.87 -12.72 -5.79
CA VAL A 127 6.09 -11.74 -6.57
C VAL A 127 4.60 -12.02 -6.41
N PHE A 128 3.90 -11.02 -5.92
CA PHE A 128 2.46 -11.02 -5.74
C PHE A 128 1.80 -10.21 -6.85
N SER A 129 0.68 -10.69 -7.38
CA SER A 129 -0.05 -9.96 -8.43
C SER A 129 -1.51 -9.79 -8.03
N LEU A 130 -2.01 -8.55 -8.11
CA LEU A 130 -3.40 -8.21 -7.76
C LEU A 130 -4.40 -8.66 -8.83
N ARG A 131 -3.94 -8.87 -10.07
CA ARG A 131 -4.70 -9.51 -11.13
C ARG A 131 -4.02 -10.83 -11.50
N GLY A 132 -4.82 -11.88 -11.73
CA GLY A 132 -4.32 -13.21 -12.08
C GLY A 132 -3.16 -13.15 -13.08
N CYS A 133 -2.00 -13.63 -12.66
CA CYS A 133 -0.81 -13.67 -13.51
C CYS A 133 -1.06 -14.55 -14.72
N GLY A 134 -0.80 -14.02 -15.92
CA GLY A 134 -0.77 -14.83 -17.14
C GLY A 134 -1.70 -14.37 -18.26
N ARG A 135 -2.58 -13.39 -18.05
CA ARG A 135 -3.10 -12.61 -19.18
C ARG A 135 -2.23 -11.38 -19.35
N SER A 136 -1.07 -11.59 -19.99
CA SER A 136 -0.29 -10.52 -20.63
C SER A 136 -1.13 -9.87 -21.73
N GLY A 137 -2.21 -9.18 -21.35
CA GLY A 137 -2.73 -8.10 -22.18
C GLY A 137 -1.58 -7.12 -22.28
N LYS A 138 -1.09 -6.87 -23.50
CA LYS A 138 -0.03 -5.89 -23.77
C LYS A 138 -0.32 -4.63 -22.96
N PHE A 139 0.41 -4.43 -21.86
CA PHE A 139 0.42 -3.16 -21.15
C PHE A 139 1.18 -2.21 -22.07
N ARG A 140 0.42 -1.52 -22.93
CA ARG A 140 0.95 -0.47 -23.77
C ARG A 140 1.14 0.73 -22.85
N VAL A 141 2.35 0.86 -22.31
CA VAL A 141 2.80 2.12 -21.72
C VAL A 141 2.79 3.11 -22.87
N TRP A 142 1.98 4.16 -22.73
CA TRP A 142 1.70 5.16 -23.75
C TRP A 142 2.96 5.65 -24.45
#